data_AF-X1N1L4-F1
#
_entry.id   AF-X1N1L4-F1
#
_cell.length_a   1.000
_cell.length_b   1.000
_cell.length_c   1.000
_cell.angle_alpha   90.00
_cell.angle_beta   90.00
_cell.angle_gamma   90.00
#
_symmetry.space_group_name_H-M   'P 1'
#
loop_
_entity.id
_entity.type
_entity.pdbx_description
1 polymer ?
#
loop_
_entity_poly.entity_id
_entity_poly.type
_entity_poly.pdbx_seq_one_letter_code
_entity_poly.pdbx_strand_id
1 'polypeptide(L)' 'YLYTAGLPDVDLVIRTSGEFRTSNFLIWQAAYSEYYFTDVLWPDFNQKELEKALLAYSQRRRRFGKL' A
#
# COMPACT_ATOMS: atom_id res chain seq x y z
N TYR A 1 -2.91 23.30 -1.54
CA TYR A 1 -4.04 22.39 -1.23
C TYR A 1 -3.79 21.05 -1.92
N LEU A 2 -4.13 19.92 -1.27
CA LEU A 2 -4.01 18.57 -1.83
C LEU A 2 -5.39 18.08 -2.28
N TYR A 3 -5.45 17.31 -3.38
CA TYR A 3 -6.72 16.75 -3.88
C TYR A 3 -7.38 15.76 -2.91
N THR A 4 -6.60 15.18 -2.00
CA THR A 4 -7.05 14.22 -0.99
C THR A 4 -7.34 14.87 0.36
N ALA A 5 -7.50 16.20 0.42
CA ALA A 5 -7.84 16.88 1.65
C ALA A 5 -9.13 16.30 2.26
N GLY A 6 -9.08 15.95 3.55
CA GLY A 6 -10.19 15.33 4.27
C GLY A 6 -10.27 13.80 4.16
N LEU A 7 -9.43 13.17 3.34
CA LEU A 7 -9.25 11.72 3.34
C LEU A 7 -8.23 11.31 4.43
N PRO A 8 -8.35 10.10 5.01
CA PRO A 8 -7.34 9.58 5.92
C PRO A 8 -6.01 9.31 5.20
N ASP A 9 -4.94 9.20 5.97
CA ASP A 9 -3.64 8.75 5.48
C ASP A 9 -3.71 7.31 4.98
N VAL A 10 -2.78 6.96 4.09
CA VAL A 10 -2.72 5.62 3.49
C VAL A 10 -2.03 4.67 4.47
N ASP A 11 -2.69 3.57 4.83
CA ASP A 11 -2.09 2.51 5.65
C ASP A 11 -1.23 1.55 4.83
N LEU A 12 -1.71 1.18 3.64
CA LEU A 12 -1.12 0.15 2.78
C LEU A 12 -1.16 0.60 1.31
N VAL A 13 0.00 0.60 0.66
CA VAL A 13 0.13 0.77 -0.79
C VAL A 13 0.43 -0.58 -1.42
N ILE A 14 -0.45 -1.02 -2.32
CA ILE A 14 -0.26 -2.24 -3.11
C ILE A 14 0.22 -1.85 -4.51
N ARG A 15 1.34 -2.44 -4.95
CA ARG A 15 1.87 -2.25 -6.30
C ARG A 15 2.08 -3.58 -7.00
N THR A 16 1.41 -3.73 -8.13
CA THR A 16 1.47 -4.89 -9.02
C THR A 16 2.67 -4.83 -9.98
N SER A 17 2.83 -5.88 -10.79
CA SER A 17 3.80 -6.02 -11.87
C SER A 17 5.29 -6.08 -11.47
N GLY A 18 5.61 -6.41 -10.23
CA GLY A 18 6.98 -6.68 -9.76
C GLY A 18 7.86 -5.45 -9.58
N GLU A 19 7.30 -4.23 -9.69
CA GLU A 19 8.09 -3.01 -9.72
C GLU A 19 8.28 -2.40 -8.34
N PHE A 20 9.51 -2.41 -7.82
CA PHE A 20 9.87 -1.85 -6.51
C PHE A 20 10.12 -0.33 -6.56
N ARG A 21 9.07 0.44 -6.82
CA ARG A 21 9.10 1.92 -6.77
C ARG A 21 7.75 2.49 -6.37
N THR A 22 7.74 3.73 -5.89
CA THR A 22 6.49 4.47 -5.60
C THR A 22 5.96 5.21 -6.83
N SER A 23 6.83 5.50 -7.81
CA SER A 23 6.51 6.29 -9.02
C SER A 23 5.81 7.62 -8.70
N ASN A 24 6.23 8.32 -7.65
CA ASN A 24 5.69 9.62 -7.28
C ASN A 24 4.19 9.59 -6.92
N PHE A 25 3.63 8.41 -6.62
CA PHE A 25 2.22 8.24 -6.25
C PHE A 25 2.00 8.53 -4.76
N LEU A 26 1.08 9.46 -4.46
CA LEU A 26 0.63 9.81 -3.11
C LEU A 26 1.76 10.02 -2.08
N ILE A 27 2.85 10.70 -2.47
CA ILE A 27 4.05 10.85 -1.63
C ILE A 27 3.75 11.34 -0.22
N TRP A 28 2.84 12.33 -0.10
CA TRP A 28 2.50 12.90 1.20
C TRP A 28 1.65 11.94 2.04
N GLN A 29 0.60 11.38 1.44
CA GLN A 29 -0.36 10.51 2.12
C GLN A 29 0.25 9.14 2.45
N ALA A 30 1.29 8.74 1.72
CA ALA A 30 1.96 7.45 1.87
C ALA A 30 3.27 7.51 2.68
N ALA A 31 3.55 8.63 3.35
CA ALA A 31 4.80 8.85 4.09
C ALA A 31 5.05 7.81 5.19
N TYR A 32 3.98 7.27 5.79
CA TYR A 32 4.04 6.25 6.83
C TYR A 32 3.34 4.93 6.44
N SER A 33 2.97 4.77 5.17
CA SER A 33 2.34 3.54 4.68
C SER A 33 3.30 2.37 4.66
N GLU A 34 2.75 1.18 4.81
CA GLU A 34 3.42 -0.05 4.42
C GLU A 34 3.26 -0.28 2.91
N TYR A 35 4.27 -0.90 2.29
CA TYR A 35 4.25 -1.25 0.87
C TYR A 35 4.19 -2.76 0.69
N TYR A 36 3.29 -3.19 -0.18
CA TYR A 36 3.16 -4.56 -0.66
C TYR A 36 3.38 -4.60 -2.17
N PHE A 37 4.47 -5.23 -2.59
CA PHE A 37 4.81 -5.42 -4.00
C PHE A 37 4.50 -6.86 -4.39
N THR A 38 3.91 -7.05 -5.57
CA THR A 38 3.59 -8.36 -6.12
C THR A 38 3.91 -8.42 -7.60
N ASP A 39 4.37 -9.58 -8.06
CA ASP A 39 4.67 -9.85 -9.47
C ASP A 39 3.39 -10.05 -10.31
N VAL A 40 2.23 -10.23 -9.66
CA VAL A 40 0.93 -10.33 -10.33
C VAL A 40 0.69 -9.06 -11.13
N LEU A 41 0.36 -9.22 -12.42
CA LEU A 41 0.04 -8.10 -13.30
C LEU A 41 -1.34 -7.54 -12.95
N TRP A 42 -1.55 -6.23 -13.18
CA TRP A 42 -2.82 -5.58 -12.85
C TRP A 42 -4.07 -6.27 -13.44
N PRO A 43 -4.08 -6.73 -14.71
CA PRO A 43 -5.23 -7.45 -15.27
C PRO A 43 -5.56 -8.76 -14.54
N ASP A 44 -4.57 -9.38 -13.91
CA ASP A 44 -4.70 -10.66 -13.21
C ASP A 44 -4.94 -10.47 -11.69
N PHE A 45 -4.81 -9.25 -11.18
CA PHE A 45 -4.99 -8.92 -9.77
C PHE A 45 -6.48 -8.96 -9.41
N ASN A 46 -6.88 -9.98 -8.67
CA ASN A 46 -8.27 -10.23 -8.27
C ASN A 46 -8.45 -10.20 -6.74
N GLN A 47 -9.68 -10.47 -6.27
CA GLN A 47 -10.03 -10.47 -4.85
C GLN A 47 -9.10 -11.35 -3.99
N LYS A 48 -8.66 -12.51 -4.49
CA LYS A 48 -7.76 -13.40 -3.74
C LYS A 48 -6.38 -12.77 -3.54
N GLU A 49 -5.90 -12.02 -4.54
CA GLU A 49 -4.62 -11.29 -4.43
C GLU A 49 -4.73 -10.11 -3.46
N LEU A 50 -5.88 -9.44 -3.42
CA LEU A 50 -6.16 -8.42 -2.41
C LEU A 50 -6.17 -9.01 -0.99
N GLU A 51 -6.84 -10.15 -0.79
CA GLU A 51 -6.87 -10.85 0.49
C GLU A 51 -5.46 -11.25 0.96
N LYS A 52 -4.60 -11.72 0.05
CA LYS A 52 -3.18 -11.99 0.36
C LYS A 52 -2.44 -10.74 0.82
N ALA A 53 -2.64 -9.61 0.15
CA ALA A 53 -2.00 -8.35 0.52
C ALA A 53 -2.46 -7.87 1.91
N LEU A 54 -3.75 -7.96 2.21
CA LEU A 54 -4.32 -7.60 3.51
C LEU A 54 -3.84 -8.54 4.62
N LEU A 55 -3.77 -9.85 4.35
CA LEU A 55 -3.23 -10.83 5.29
C LEU A 55 -1.77 -10.51 5.62
N ALA A 56 -0.95 -10.24 4.60
CA ALA A 56 0.45 -9.87 4.78
C ALA A 56 0.61 -8.58 5.60
N TYR A 57 -0.25 -7.59 5.40
CA TYR A 57 -0.29 -6.37 6.22
C TYR A 57 -0.67 -6.68 7.68
N SER A 58 -1.71 -7.48 7.90
CA SER A 58 -2.19 -7.83 9.26
C SER A 58 -1.15 -8.58 10.11
N GLN A 59 -0.27 -9.35 9.46
CA GLN A 59 0.76 -10.16 10.13
C GLN A 59 1.99 -9.33 10.54
N ARG A 60 2.13 -8.09 10.05
CA ARG A 60 3.30 -7.28 10.39
C ARG A 60 3.22 -6.77 11.82
N ARG A 61 4.27 -7.05 12.59
CA ARG A 61 4.40 -6.52 13.95
C ARG A 61 4.70 -5.03 13.89
N ARG A 62 3.68 -4.21 14.17
CA ARG A 62 3.80 -2.76 14.27
C ARG A 62 4.84 -2.41 15.35
N ARG A 63 5.87 -1.65 14.98
CA ARG A 63 6.85 -1.14 15.94
C ARG A 63 6.16 -0.10 16.84
N PHE A 64 6.36 -0.22 18.15
CA PHE A 64 5.81 0.73 19.13
C PHE A 64 6.40 2.11 18.85
N GLY A 65 5.54 3.13 18.71
CA GLY A 65 5.91 4.47 18.22
C GLY A 65 5.04 5.00 17.07
N LYS A 66 3.87 4.39 16.81
CA LYS A 66 2.85 5.06 15.99
C LYS A 66 2.44 6.35 16.70
N LEU A 67 2.58 7.49 16.00
CA LEU A 67 1.76 8.67 16.25
C LEU A 67 0.27 8.27 16.26
#